data_AF-A0AAD5J4J1-F1
#
_entry.id   AF-A0AAD5J4J1-F1
#
_cell.length_a   1.000
_cell.length_b   1.000
_cell.length_c   1.000
_cell.angle_alpha   90.00
_cell.angle_beta   90.00
_cell.angle_gamma   90.00
#
_symmetry.space_group_name_H-M   'P 1'
#
loop_
_entity.id
_entity.type
_entity.pdbx_description
1 polymer ?
#
loop_
_entity_poly.entity_id
_entity_poly.type
_entity_poly.pdbx_seq_one_letter_code
_entity_poly.pdbx_strand_id
1 'polypeptide(L)'
;MEALNQKSLERVVSQRALQMGSSFPCQICVVGLLCGVCLTSLFLAALTSFGSFEFAGISFSSTGFSPRNSTSQFLNDVTSTDCEFKPKETERRVDLNQSETKTDDEKTSLLYSVWDAILTGSVNGEREFLRRFGLNRSSVPNAPHLENCKLTARVNKRLDTRINNESFPPWTSWKGLLDTYPAAAANEQLRHFRHHTMSEGAYPPWITGSDEENYPLTRKVQRDIWIHQHPSNCRDPNVRFLVADWERLPGFGIGAQIAGMCGLLAIAIKEKRVLVTNYYNRADHDGCKGSSRASWSCYFFPETSQECRERAFELMGDKEAWKKGIVKGKDNYNSKEIWAGQTPRVWGDPWTYLQPTTEINGSLIAYHRKMDRRWWRAQAVRYLMRFRTEYMCGLLNDAHHAAFGKEAAKMVLTSLPKDWPKEATNNPKSDMEEFVWASHKPWIPRPLLSMHVRMGDKACEMKVVEFEGYMHLADRIRNHFPHLNSVWLSTEMQEVIDKSKLYSNWNLYYTNVKRQVGNMSMAIYEESLGRETSTNYPLVNFLMAAEADFFIGALGSTWCYLIDGMRNTGGKVMAGYLSVNKDRFW
;
A
#
# COMPACT_ATOMS: atom_id res chain seq x y z
N MET A 1 54.74 -20.76 4.08
CA MET A 1 54.13 -22.11 3.96
C MET A 1 52.68 -22.00 4.41
N GLU A 2 51.80 -22.83 3.86
CA GLU A 2 50.37 -22.78 4.13
C GLU A 2 49.98 -23.49 5.42
N ALA A 3 48.79 -23.17 5.94
CA ALA A 3 47.98 -24.09 6.73
C ALA A 3 46.57 -24.07 6.12
N LEU A 4 46.12 -25.21 5.58
CA LEU A 4 44.87 -25.33 4.84
C LEU A 4 43.72 -25.80 5.75
N ASN A 5 42.49 -25.45 5.38
CA ASN A 5 41.23 -25.98 5.92
C ASN A 5 40.93 -25.66 7.42
N GLN A 6 39.67 -25.68 7.87
CA GLN A 6 38.44 -26.15 7.22
C GLN A 6 37.27 -25.21 7.55
N LYS A 7 36.55 -24.71 6.54
CA LYS A 7 35.22 -24.08 6.73
C LYS A 7 34.15 -25.10 6.38
N SER A 8 33.50 -25.68 7.38
CA SER A 8 32.36 -26.58 7.20
C SER A 8 31.14 -25.84 6.62
N LEU A 9 30.43 -26.51 5.72
CA LEU A 9 29.22 -25.99 5.07
C LEU A 9 27.98 -26.28 5.91
N GLU A 10 27.67 -25.40 6.87
CA GLU A 10 26.34 -25.39 7.51
C GLU A 10 25.29 -24.81 6.54
N ARG A 11 24.90 -25.64 5.57
CA ARG A 11 23.89 -25.31 4.55
C ARG A 11 22.63 -26.16 4.74
N VAL A 12 22.04 -26.06 5.93
CA VAL A 12 20.73 -26.67 6.23
C VAL A 12 19.65 -25.94 5.43
N VAL A 13 19.36 -26.47 4.24
CA VAL A 13 18.27 -26.01 3.36
C VAL A 13 17.08 -26.94 3.57
N SER A 14 15.92 -26.38 3.92
CA SER A 14 14.65 -27.13 3.92
C SER A 14 14.44 -27.76 2.54
N GLN A 15 14.29 -29.09 2.45
CA GLN A 15 14.18 -29.80 1.17
C GLN A 15 13.00 -29.29 0.31
N ARG A 16 11.95 -28.77 0.94
CA ARG A 16 10.83 -28.10 0.25
C ARG A 16 11.26 -26.87 -0.54
N ALA A 17 12.22 -26.08 -0.05
CA ALA A 17 12.73 -24.90 -0.76
C ALA A 17 13.48 -25.27 -2.06
N LEU A 18 14.12 -26.45 -2.10
CA LEU A 18 14.72 -26.98 -3.33
C LEU A 18 13.66 -27.48 -4.32
N GLN A 19 12.60 -28.14 -3.82
CA GLN A 19 11.46 -28.59 -4.65
C GLN A 19 10.64 -27.42 -5.23
N MET A 20 10.63 -26.25 -4.58
CA MET A 20 10.01 -25.03 -5.14
C MET A 20 10.89 -24.32 -6.18
N GLY A 21 12.21 -24.58 -6.19
CA GLY A 21 13.17 -23.89 -7.06
C GLY A 21 13.33 -24.46 -8.48
N SER A 22 12.74 -25.62 -8.78
CA SER A 22 12.94 -26.37 -10.03
C SER A 22 11.94 -26.05 -11.16
N SER A 23 11.22 -24.94 -11.09
CA SER A 23 10.23 -24.57 -12.10
C SER A 23 10.84 -23.79 -13.29
N PHE A 24 10.41 -24.15 -14.51
CA PHE A 24 10.87 -23.55 -15.77
C PHE A 24 10.88 -22.00 -15.83
N PRO A 25 9.93 -21.25 -15.21
CA PRO A 25 9.92 -19.79 -15.26
C PRO A 25 11.20 -19.11 -14.72
N CYS A 26 11.90 -19.72 -13.75
CA CYS A 26 13.10 -19.10 -13.19
C CYS A 26 14.33 -19.18 -14.13
N GLN A 27 14.36 -20.09 -15.12
CA GLN A 27 15.36 -20.01 -16.19
C GLN A 27 15.11 -18.79 -17.10
N ILE A 28 13.85 -18.54 -17.47
CA ILE A 28 13.48 -17.43 -18.37
C ILE A 28 13.84 -16.07 -17.73
N CYS A 29 13.64 -15.91 -16.42
CA CYS A 29 14.00 -14.68 -15.70
C CYS A 29 15.53 -14.42 -15.66
N VAL A 30 16.35 -15.48 -15.64
CA VAL A 30 17.82 -15.36 -15.69
C VAL A 30 18.30 -15.08 -17.12
N VAL A 31 17.76 -15.81 -18.11
CA VAL A 31 18.10 -15.64 -19.53
C VAL A 31 17.70 -14.25 -20.04
N GLY A 32 16.50 -13.77 -19.72
CA GLY A 32 16.00 -12.46 -20.15
C GLY A 32 16.84 -11.26 -19.66
N LEU A 33 17.60 -11.42 -18.57
CA LEU A 33 18.46 -10.37 -18.02
C LEU A 33 19.94 -10.50 -18.47
N LEU A 34 20.34 -11.67 -18.98
CA LEU A 34 21.70 -11.93 -19.50
C LEU A 34 21.80 -11.79 -21.03
N CYS A 35 20.77 -12.17 -21.80
CA CYS A 35 20.79 -12.03 -23.26
C CYS A 35 20.95 -10.57 -23.73
N GLY A 36 20.48 -9.60 -22.94
CA GLY A 36 20.70 -8.17 -23.19
C GLY A 36 22.17 -7.70 -23.07
N VAL A 37 23.08 -8.54 -22.59
CA VAL A 37 24.53 -8.26 -22.48
C VAL A 37 25.33 -9.00 -23.56
N CYS A 38 24.90 -10.20 -23.96
CA CYS A 38 25.60 -11.01 -24.96
C CYS A 38 25.35 -10.59 -26.42
N LEU A 39 24.18 -10.01 -26.72
CA LEU A 39 23.85 -9.58 -28.10
C LEU A 39 24.74 -8.41 -28.57
N THR A 40 25.12 -7.49 -27.68
CA THR A 40 26.02 -6.37 -28.00
C THR A 40 27.46 -6.80 -28.32
N SER A 41 27.91 -7.94 -27.80
CA SER A 41 29.25 -8.49 -28.11
C SER A 41 29.26 -9.33 -29.39
N LEU A 42 28.16 -10.01 -29.74
CA LEU A 42 28.08 -10.82 -30.96
C LEU A 42 28.06 -9.96 -32.23
N PHE A 43 27.31 -8.85 -32.24
CA PHE A 43 27.23 -7.96 -33.41
C PHE A 43 28.50 -7.14 -33.71
N LEU A 44 29.47 -7.06 -32.80
CA LEU A 44 30.79 -6.48 -33.08
C LEU A 44 31.83 -7.49 -33.59
N ALA A 45 31.59 -8.80 -33.41
CA ALA A 45 32.52 -9.86 -33.82
C ALA A 45 32.21 -10.47 -35.20
N ALA A 46 30.95 -10.38 -35.65
CA ALA A 46 30.45 -11.08 -36.84
C ALA A 46 30.70 -10.39 -38.20
N LEU A 47 31.67 -9.46 -38.28
CA LEU A 47 32.08 -8.79 -39.53
C LEU A 47 33.51 -9.14 -39.99
N THR A 48 34.15 -10.13 -39.35
CA THR A 48 35.48 -10.63 -39.74
C THR A 48 35.52 -12.15 -39.75
N SER A 49 36.17 -12.70 -40.79
CA SER A 49 36.38 -14.13 -41.12
C SER A 49 35.28 -14.82 -41.94
N PHE A 50 35.63 -15.12 -43.19
CA PHE A 50 35.05 -16.21 -43.99
C PHE A 50 35.51 -17.57 -43.44
N GLY A 51 34.84 -18.67 -43.84
CA GLY A 51 35.23 -20.07 -43.55
C GLY A 51 34.18 -21.07 -44.04
N SER A 52 34.57 -22.26 -44.51
CA SER A 52 33.73 -23.17 -45.31
C SER A 52 33.87 -24.67 -44.96
N PHE A 53 32.89 -25.48 -45.41
CA PHE A 53 32.82 -26.97 -45.48
C PHE A 53 32.34 -27.79 -44.26
N GLU A 54 31.82 -29.00 -44.54
CA GLU A 54 31.14 -29.97 -43.64
C GLU A 54 32.10 -31.06 -43.06
N PHE A 55 31.81 -32.33 -42.68
CA PHE A 55 30.73 -33.34 -42.82
C PHE A 55 30.98 -34.46 -41.74
N ALA A 56 30.19 -35.52 -41.45
CA ALA A 56 28.83 -36.03 -41.79
C ALA A 56 28.40 -37.11 -40.74
N GLY A 57 27.13 -37.55 -40.74
CA GLY A 57 26.63 -38.75 -40.02
C GLY A 57 25.22 -38.55 -39.40
N ILE A 58 24.11 -39.23 -39.76
CA ILE A 58 23.76 -40.67 -39.94
C ILE A 58 23.55 -41.36 -38.56
N SER A 59 22.41 -41.99 -38.20
CA SER A 59 21.16 -42.33 -38.93
C SER A 59 19.97 -42.65 -37.97
N PHE A 60 18.71 -42.48 -38.46
CA PHE A 60 17.43 -43.22 -38.23
C PHE A 60 17.09 -43.89 -36.86
N SER A 61 15.81 -43.98 -36.43
CA SER A 61 14.69 -44.51 -37.21
C SER A 61 13.28 -44.17 -36.66
N SER A 62 12.24 -44.49 -37.44
CA SER A 62 10.82 -44.24 -37.17
C SER A 62 9.94 -45.40 -37.63
N THR A 63 8.79 -45.64 -36.97
CA THR A 63 7.76 -46.63 -37.37
C THR A 63 6.34 -46.04 -37.23
N GLY A 64 5.34 -46.63 -37.89
CA GLY A 64 3.94 -46.18 -37.82
C GLY A 64 2.94 -47.03 -38.64
N PHE A 65 1.67 -46.62 -38.63
CA PHE A 65 0.49 -47.28 -39.23
C PHE A 65 0.10 -48.63 -38.57
N SER A 66 -1.17 -49.10 -38.53
CA SER A 66 -2.41 -48.71 -39.25
C SER A 66 -3.69 -48.91 -38.37
N PRO A 67 -4.93 -48.58 -38.82
CA PRO A 67 -6.09 -48.28 -37.95
C PRO A 67 -7.25 -49.30 -37.97
N ARG A 68 -8.33 -49.05 -37.17
CA ARG A 68 -9.69 -49.59 -37.43
C ARG A 68 -10.83 -48.74 -36.83
N ASN A 69 -11.97 -48.68 -37.53
CA ASN A 69 -13.24 -48.07 -37.09
C ASN A 69 -14.18 -49.10 -36.44
N SER A 70 -15.19 -48.62 -35.69
CA SER A 70 -16.57 -49.16 -35.66
C SER A 70 -17.56 -48.21 -34.94
N THR A 71 -18.86 -48.34 -35.21
CA THR A 71 -19.92 -47.40 -34.77
C THR A 71 -21.21 -48.11 -34.33
N SER A 72 -21.83 -47.64 -33.25
CA SER A 72 -23.27 -47.79 -32.90
C SER A 72 -23.52 -47.05 -31.57
N GLN A 73 -24.73 -46.67 -31.14
CA GLN A 73 -25.95 -46.13 -31.74
C GLN A 73 -26.87 -45.76 -30.54
N PHE A 74 -27.82 -44.86 -30.74
CA PHE A 74 -28.75 -44.30 -29.75
C PHE A 74 -29.52 -45.30 -28.84
N LEU A 75 -29.92 -44.82 -27.66
CA LEU A 75 -31.31 -44.94 -27.19
C LEU A 75 -31.67 -43.79 -26.21
N ASN A 76 -32.91 -43.31 -26.29
CA ASN A 76 -33.59 -42.52 -25.23
C ASN A 76 -34.20 -43.53 -24.19
N ASP A 77 -34.81 -43.20 -23.05
CA ASP A 77 -35.76 -42.10 -22.82
C ASP A 77 -36.11 -41.88 -21.33
N VAL A 78 -36.71 -40.71 -21.04
CA VAL A 78 -37.61 -40.33 -19.93
C VAL A 78 -37.59 -41.11 -18.59
N THR A 79 -37.32 -40.40 -17.48
CA THR A 79 -38.33 -40.18 -16.42
C THR A 79 -38.00 -38.95 -15.55
N SER A 80 -39.05 -38.20 -15.17
CA SER A 80 -38.96 -36.99 -14.35
C SER A 80 -38.90 -37.30 -12.85
N THR A 81 -38.21 -36.48 -12.06
CA THR A 81 -38.67 -36.14 -10.70
C THR A 81 -38.24 -34.72 -10.35
N ASP A 82 -39.20 -33.84 -10.09
CA ASP A 82 -38.92 -32.48 -9.61
C ASP A 82 -38.42 -32.48 -8.16
N CYS A 83 -37.55 -31.52 -7.84
CA CYS A 83 -37.15 -31.20 -6.48
C CYS A 83 -37.18 -29.68 -6.26
N GLU A 84 -38.38 -29.12 -6.13
CA GLU A 84 -38.58 -27.75 -5.62
C GLU A 84 -38.06 -27.63 -4.17
N PHE A 85 -36.78 -27.30 -3.99
CA PHE A 85 -36.29 -26.84 -2.69
C PHE A 85 -36.71 -25.39 -2.44
N LYS A 86 -37.99 -25.22 -2.09
CA LYS A 86 -38.51 -23.98 -1.48
C LYS A 86 -37.83 -23.76 -0.13
N PRO A 87 -36.99 -22.72 0.06
CA PRO A 87 -36.52 -22.36 1.39
C PRO A 87 -37.72 -21.84 2.18
N LYS A 88 -38.20 -22.61 3.17
CA LYS A 88 -39.21 -22.11 4.10
C LYS A 88 -38.62 -20.93 4.87
N GLU A 89 -39.18 -19.75 4.67
CA GLU A 89 -39.05 -18.65 5.63
C GLU A 89 -39.54 -19.14 6.99
N THR A 90 -38.60 -19.48 7.86
CA THR A 90 -38.90 -19.71 9.26
C THR A 90 -38.90 -18.34 9.91
N GLU A 91 -40.06 -17.69 9.92
CA GLU A 91 -40.29 -16.47 10.72
C GLU A 91 -39.96 -16.78 12.18
N ARG A 92 -38.72 -16.52 12.58
CA ARG A 92 -38.29 -16.65 13.95
C ARG A 92 -38.80 -15.43 14.71
N ARG A 93 -40.10 -15.44 15.03
CA ARG A 93 -40.68 -14.60 16.08
C ARG A 93 -39.85 -14.84 17.34
N VAL A 94 -39.00 -13.87 17.67
CA VAL A 94 -38.33 -13.82 18.96
C VAL A 94 -39.37 -13.23 19.91
N ASP A 95 -39.89 -14.03 20.82
CA ASP A 95 -40.92 -13.58 21.76
C ASP A 95 -40.38 -12.47 22.65
N LEU A 96 -40.94 -11.27 22.48
CA LEU A 96 -40.56 -10.05 23.20
C LEU A 96 -41.14 -10.08 24.61
N ASN A 97 -40.58 -10.92 25.51
CA ASN A 97 -40.93 -10.90 26.93
C ASN A 97 -39.86 -11.49 27.88
N GLN A 98 -38.58 -11.15 27.67
CA GLN A 98 -37.57 -11.22 28.74
C GLN A 98 -36.94 -9.84 28.98
N SER A 99 -37.37 -9.21 30.07
CA SER A 99 -36.81 -7.95 30.59
C SER A 99 -35.70 -8.24 31.60
N GLU A 100 -34.68 -8.98 31.18
CA GLU A 100 -33.46 -9.20 31.96
C GLU A 100 -32.24 -8.70 31.18
N THR A 101 -31.09 -8.57 31.87
CA THR A 101 -29.93 -7.82 31.37
C THR A 101 -29.30 -8.47 30.14
N LYS A 102 -29.42 -7.81 28.98
CA LYS A 102 -28.57 -8.11 27.80
C LYS A 102 -27.11 -8.19 28.21
N THR A 103 -26.46 -9.28 27.82
CA THR A 103 -25.05 -9.53 28.12
C THR A 103 -24.15 -8.52 27.39
N ASP A 104 -22.96 -8.28 27.92
CA ASP A 104 -22.04 -7.31 27.30
C ASP A 104 -21.53 -7.78 25.92
N ASP A 105 -21.51 -9.08 25.64
CA ASP A 105 -21.25 -9.62 24.30
C ASP A 105 -22.41 -9.42 23.32
N GLU A 106 -23.67 -9.45 23.77
CA GLU A 106 -24.83 -9.05 22.95
C GLU A 106 -24.82 -7.56 22.66
N LYS A 107 -24.51 -6.72 23.65
CA LYS A 107 -24.34 -5.27 23.46
C LYS A 107 -23.19 -4.97 22.49
N THR A 108 -22.06 -5.67 22.63
CA THR A 108 -20.91 -5.60 21.72
C THR A 108 -21.32 -5.97 20.30
N SER A 109 -22.03 -7.08 20.14
CA SER A 109 -22.48 -7.57 18.83
C SER A 109 -23.48 -6.60 18.19
N LEU A 110 -24.40 -6.03 18.98
CA LEU A 110 -25.31 -5.00 18.51
C LEU A 110 -24.58 -3.73 18.05
N LEU A 111 -23.68 -3.18 18.86
CA LEU A 111 -22.94 -1.96 18.51
C LEU A 111 -22.02 -2.17 17.29
N TYR A 112 -21.36 -3.33 17.20
CA TYR A 112 -20.63 -3.76 16.01
C TYR A 112 -21.52 -3.76 14.77
N SER A 113 -22.65 -4.49 14.80
CA SER A 113 -23.55 -4.60 13.65
C SER A 113 -24.25 -3.29 13.27
N VAL A 114 -24.47 -2.39 14.23
CA VAL A 114 -24.94 -1.02 13.97
C VAL A 114 -23.89 -0.23 13.20
N TRP A 115 -22.62 -0.29 13.62
CA TRP A 115 -21.53 0.38 12.90
C TRP A 115 -21.25 -0.25 11.53
N ASP A 116 -21.41 -1.57 11.39
CA ASP A 116 -21.33 -2.29 10.11
C ASP A 116 -22.44 -1.83 9.13
N ALA A 117 -23.68 -1.72 9.61
CA ALA A 117 -24.81 -1.18 8.85
C ALA A 117 -24.68 0.32 8.52
N ILE A 118 -23.90 1.09 9.30
CA ILE A 118 -23.55 2.49 9.01
C ILE A 118 -22.44 2.60 7.97
N LEU A 119 -21.49 1.65 7.95
CA LEU A 119 -20.37 1.62 7.02
C LEU A 119 -20.78 1.10 5.63
N THR A 120 -21.56 0.03 5.60
CA THR A 120 -22.10 -0.59 4.36
C THR A 120 -23.36 0.10 3.83
N GLY A 121 -24.02 0.91 4.67
CA GLY A 121 -25.38 1.38 4.44
C GLY A 121 -25.53 2.45 3.36
N SER A 122 -26.53 2.27 2.50
CA SER A 122 -27.26 3.44 2.00
C SER A 122 -28.07 4.08 3.14
N VAL A 123 -28.35 5.38 3.04
CA VAL A 123 -29.13 6.13 4.05
C VAL A 123 -30.53 5.55 4.29
N ASN A 124 -31.03 4.67 3.41
CA ASN A 124 -32.27 3.93 3.64
C ASN A 124 -32.04 2.67 4.46
N GLY A 125 -31.06 1.84 4.09
CA GLY A 125 -30.71 0.61 4.83
C GLY A 125 -30.26 0.88 6.26
N GLU A 126 -29.49 1.95 6.49
CA GLU A 126 -29.13 2.41 7.84
C GLU A 126 -30.38 2.70 8.68
N ARG A 127 -31.34 3.47 8.15
CA ARG A 127 -32.56 3.87 8.87
C ARG A 127 -33.50 2.70 9.12
N GLU A 128 -33.55 1.72 8.21
CA GLU A 128 -34.30 0.48 8.39
C GLU A 128 -33.67 -0.41 9.47
N PHE A 129 -32.34 -0.58 9.45
CA PHE A 129 -31.60 -1.32 10.46
C PHE A 129 -31.76 -0.71 11.86
N LEU A 130 -31.56 0.61 11.99
CA LEU A 130 -31.74 1.32 13.27
C LEU A 130 -33.17 1.16 13.81
N ARG A 131 -34.19 1.31 12.94
CA ARG A 131 -35.60 1.06 13.31
C ARG A 131 -35.85 -0.37 13.81
N ARG A 132 -35.28 -1.38 13.14
CA ARG A 132 -35.41 -2.80 13.54
C ARG A 132 -34.92 -3.09 14.96
N PHE A 133 -33.95 -2.32 15.46
CA PHE A 133 -33.40 -2.45 16.81
C PHE A 133 -33.90 -1.37 17.80
N GLY A 134 -34.86 -0.53 17.40
CA GLY A 134 -35.38 0.56 18.25
C GLY A 134 -34.40 1.71 18.50
N LEU A 135 -33.40 1.87 17.64
CA LEU A 135 -32.31 2.84 17.79
C LEU A 135 -32.61 4.14 17.03
N ASN A 136 -32.11 5.27 17.57
CA ASN A 136 -32.02 6.53 16.85
C ASN A 136 -30.55 6.76 16.42
N ARG A 137 -30.30 7.52 15.34
CA ARG A 137 -28.91 7.78 14.93
C ARG A 137 -28.14 8.58 15.98
N SER A 138 -28.80 9.43 16.75
CA SER A 138 -28.17 10.16 17.86
C SER A 138 -27.93 9.32 19.13
N SER A 139 -28.55 8.14 19.26
CA SER A 139 -28.28 7.21 20.36
C SER A 139 -27.15 6.21 20.06
N VAL A 140 -26.48 6.36 18.91
CA VAL A 140 -25.35 5.53 18.48
C VAL A 140 -24.06 6.34 18.62
N PRO A 141 -23.08 5.92 19.45
CA PRO A 141 -21.80 6.60 19.55
C PRO A 141 -21.00 6.47 18.25
N ASN A 142 -20.10 7.42 17.99
CA ASN A 142 -19.20 7.35 16.84
C ASN A 142 -18.25 6.14 16.98
N ALA A 143 -18.00 5.44 15.89
CA ALA A 143 -17.02 4.36 15.83
C ALA A 143 -15.59 4.95 15.86
N PRO A 144 -14.79 4.77 16.93
CA PRO A 144 -13.52 5.49 17.08
C PRO A 144 -12.45 5.03 16.08
N HIS A 145 -12.60 3.82 15.51
CA HIS A 145 -11.72 3.22 14.51
C HIS A 145 -12.05 3.62 13.06
N LEU A 146 -13.09 4.41 12.82
CA LEU A 146 -13.53 4.83 11.47
C LEU A 146 -13.33 6.33 11.24
N GLU A 147 -12.83 6.69 10.06
CA GLU A 147 -12.73 8.08 9.61
C GLU A 147 -13.99 8.52 8.86
N ASN A 148 -14.36 9.80 9.02
CA ASN A 148 -15.33 10.43 8.12
C ASN A 148 -14.64 10.75 6.78
N CYS A 149 -14.57 9.76 5.89
CA CYS A 149 -13.79 9.83 4.66
C CYS A 149 -14.10 11.03 3.76
N LYS A 150 -15.37 11.46 3.73
CA LYS A 150 -15.84 12.63 2.98
C LYS A 150 -15.35 13.95 3.59
N LEU A 151 -15.25 14.02 4.93
CA LEU A 151 -14.65 15.15 5.64
C LEU A 151 -13.12 15.15 5.48
N THR A 152 -12.47 14.01 5.69
CA THR A 152 -11.02 13.81 5.48
C THR A 152 -10.61 14.22 4.06
N ALA A 153 -11.34 13.78 3.03
CA ALA A 153 -11.05 14.15 1.64
C ALA A 153 -11.20 15.66 1.36
N ARG A 154 -12.19 16.34 1.98
CA ARG A 154 -12.37 17.80 1.89
C ARG A 154 -11.23 18.56 2.57
N VAL A 155 -10.85 18.15 3.79
CA VAL A 155 -9.74 18.76 4.55
C VAL A 155 -8.43 18.55 3.81
N ASN A 156 -8.14 17.33 3.34
CA ASN A 156 -6.97 17.03 2.52
C ASN A 156 -6.93 17.90 1.25
N LYS A 157 -8.05 18.05 0.52
CA LYS A 157 -8.10 18.89 -0.69
C LYS A 157 -7.74 20.35 -0.40
N ARG A 158 -8.24 20.90 0.71
CA ARG A 158 -7.89 22.26 1.18
C ARG A 158 -6.41 22.37 1.57
N LEU A 159 -5.82 21.32 2.14
CA LEU A 159 -4.39 21.25 2.51
C LEU A 159 -3.47 20.92 1.32
N ASP A 160 -4.00 20.62 0.14
CA ASP A 160 -3.23 20.32 -1.08
C ASP A 160 -3.40 21.38 -2.19
N THR A 161 -4.21 22.41 -1.95
CA THR A 161 -4.50 23.47 -2.94
C THR A 161 -3.93 24.80 -2.47
N ARG A 162 -3.37 25.61 -3.39
CA ARG A 162 -2.97 27.01 -3.11
C ARG A 162 -4.18 27.83 -2.65
N ILE A 163 -3.95 28.76 -1.72
CA ILE A 163 -4.94 29.79 -1.37
C ILE A 163 -4.59 31.05 -2.14
N ASN A 164 -5.51 31.50 -3.01
CA ASN A 164 -5.27 32.57 -4.00
C ASN A 164 -4.07 32.24 -4.93
N ASN A 165 -3.72 33.16 -5.84
CA ASN A 165 -2.80 32.85 -6.95
C ASN A 165 -1.36 32.48 -6.53
N GLU A 166 -0.90 32.92 -5.35
CA GLU A 166 0.52 32.79 -4.97
C GLU A 166 0.76 32.11 -3.61
N SER A 167 -0.17 32.16 -2.65
CA SER A 167 0.13 31.66 -1.30
C SER A 167 0.15 30.13 -1.22
N PHE A 168 0.94 29.61 -0.29
CA PHE A 168 1.00 28.18 0.03
C PHE A 168 -0.38 27.68 0.52
N PRO A 169 -0.64 26.35 0.51
CA PRO A 169 -1.76 25.80 1.26
C PRO A 169 -1.61 26.12 2.75
N PRO A 170 -2.68 26.01 3.56
CA PRO A 170 -2.69 26.47 4.95
C PRO A 170 -1.96 25.49 5.90
N TRP A 171 -0.68 25.20 5.62
CA TRP A 171 0.17 24.29 6.39
C TRP A 171 0.65 24.88 7.73
N THR A 172 0.51 26.19 7.95
CA THR A 172 0.67 26.83 9.26
C THR A 172 -0.59 26.75 10.13
N SER A 173 -1.73 26.35 9.56
CA SER A 173 -2.89 26.01 10.36
C SER A 173 -2.65 24.71 11.10
N TRP A 174 -3.04 24.68 12.38
CA TRP A 174 -3.08 23.46 13.18
C TRP A 174 -3.93 22.42 12.46
N LYS A 175 -3.42 21.19 12.34
CA LYS A 175 -4.02 20.15 11.50
C LYS A 175 -5.47 19.89 11.88
N GLY A 176 -6.38 20.11 10.93
CA GLY A 176 -7.80 19.78 11.07
C GLY A 176 -8.71 20.90 10.60
N LEU A 177 -9.75 21.18 11.40
CA LEU A 177 -10.76 22.21 11.12
C LEU A 177 -10.61 23.46 12.02
N LEU A 178 -9.71 23.44 13.00
CA LEU A 178 -9.56 24.51 14.01
C LEU A 178 -9.27 25.90 13.42
N ASP A 179 -8.77 25.99 12.19
CA ASP A 179 -8.57 27.27 11.52
C ASP A 179 -9.82 27.83 10.80
N THR A 180 -10.89 27.05 10.74
CA THR A 180 -12.26 27.46 10.36
C THR A 180 -13.14 27.80 11.55
N TYR A 181 -12.65 27.60 12.79
CA TYR A 181 -13.36 27.97 14.01
C TYR A 181 -13.64 29.50 14.03
N PRO A 182 -14.87 29.97 14.33
CA PRO A 182 -15.23 31.38 14.15
C PRO A 182 -14.32 32.39 14.87
N ALA A 183 -13.87 32.09 16.10
CA ALA A 183 -12.95 32.97 16.83
C ALA A 183 -11.55 33.04 16.19
N ALA A 184 -11.10 31.97 15.51
CA ALA A 184 -9.83 31.96 14.78
C ALA A 184 -9.89 32.78 13.47
N ALA A 185 -11.10 33.01 12.93
CA ALA A 185 -11.31 33.88 11.78
C ALA A 185 -11.32 35.38 12.17
N ALA A 186 -11.77 35.72 13.38
CA ALA A 186 -11.97 37.10 13.84
C ALA A 186 -10.68 37.83 14.29
N ASN A 187 -9.57 37.12 14.53
CA ASN A 187 -8.33 37.70 15.05
C ASN A 187 -7.32 37.99 13.94
N GLU A 188 -7.08 39.27 13.65
CA GLU A 188 -6.14 39.71 12.61
C GLU A 188 -4.66 39.43 12.93
N GLN A 189 -4.27 39.48 14.22
CA GLN A 189 -2.90 39.13 14.63
C GLN A 189 -2.59 37.66 14.31
N LEU A 190 -3.53 36.75 14.55
CA LEU A 190 -3.39 35.34 14.17
C LEU A 190 -3.26 35.15 12.65
N ARG A 191 -3.88 36.01 11.83
CA ARG A 191 -3.66 36.01 10.36
C ARG A 191 -2.24 36.47 10.02
N HIS A 192 -1.77 37.56 10.61
CA HIS A 192 -0.42 38.10 10.40
C HIS A 192 0.67 37.07 10.75
N PHE A 193 0.60 36.44 11.93
CA PHE A 193 1.57 35.42 12.34
C PHE A 193 1.52 34.15 11.45
N ARG A 194 0.35 33.75 10.94
CA ARG A 194 0.24 32.66 9.95
C ARG A 194 0.95 33.00 8.64
N HIS A 195 0.84 34.25 8.14
CA HIS A 195 1.56 34.67 6.94
C HIS A 195 3.09 34.67 7.14
N HIS A 196 3.58 35.17 8.28
CA HIS A 196 5.01 35.17 8.61
C HIS A 196 5.59 33.74 8.63
N THR A 197 4.92 32.82 9.32
CA THR A 197 5.34 31.41 9.40
C THR A 197 5.19 30.65 8.07
N MET A 198 4.32 31.10 7.14
CA MET A 198 4.27 30.56 5.78
C MET A 198 5.53 30.92 4.98
N SER A 199 6.04 32.14 5.12
CA SER A 199 7.34 32.54 4.53
C SER A 199 8.53 31.83 5.17
N GLU A 200 8.55 31.63 6.49
CA GLU A 200 9.70 31.07 7.20
C GLU A 200 9.95 29.57 6.99
N GLY A 201 8.94 28.80 6.55
CA GLY A 201 9.17 27.41 6.13
C GLY A 201 8.09 26.38 6.49
N ALA A 202 6.82 26.77 6.54
CA ALA A 202 5.70 25.87 6.84
C ALA A 202 5.80 24.48 6.17
N TYR A 203 5.61 23.43 6.97
CA TYR A 203 5.84 22.03 6.58
C TYR A 203 4.54 21.26 6.29
N PRO A 204 4.54 20.26 5.38
CA PRO A 204 3.29 19.64 4.96
C PRO A 204 2.65 18.72 6.03
N PRO A 205 1.32 18.77 6.21
CA PRO A 205 0.59 18.09 7.30
C PRO A 205 0.39 16.57 7.10
N TRP A 206 0.92 16.02 6.00
CA TRP A 206 1.02 14.58 5.76
C TRP A 206 2.25 13.93 6.40
N ILE A 207 3.21 14.72 6.89
CA ILE A 207 4.34 14.22 7.68
C ILE A 207 3.94 14.15 9.15
N THR A 208 4.25 13.02 9.78
CA THR A 208 4.09 12.81 11.23
C THR A 208 5.48 12.84 11.87
N GLY A 209 5.59 13.42 13.07
CA GLY A 209 6.85 13.55 13.80
C GLY A 209 7.69 14.78 13.43
N SER A 210 8.69 15.03 14.25
CA SER A 210 9.77 16.02 14.09
C SER A 210 10.78 15.62 12.99
N ASP A 211 11.82 16.43 12.72
CA ASP A 211 12.84 16.00 11.73
C ASP A 211 13.76 14.90 12.31
N GLU A 212 13.87 14.80 13.63
CA GLU A 212 14.67 13.85 14.38
C GLU A 212 14.04 12.44 14.41
N GLU A 213 12.70 12.37 14.38
CA GLU A 213 11.94 11.12 14.29
C GLU A 213 11.82 10.58 12.84
N ASN A 214 12.29 11.36 11.87
CA ASN A 214 12.18 11.12 10.44
C ASN A 214 13.56 10.98 9.76
N TYR A 215 13.58 10.51 8.51
CA TYR A 215 14.77 10.59 7.67
C TYR A 215 15.18 12.06 7.46
N PRO A 216 16.49 12.36 7.37
CA PRO A 216 16.98 13.73 7.25
C PRO A 216 16.28 14.55 6.16
N LEU A 217 15.98 15.80 6.51
CA LEU A 217 15.33 16.80 5.66
C LEU A 217 13.89 16.45 5.20
N THR A 218 13.24 15.40 5.72
CA THR A 218 11.91 14.96 5.25
C THR A 218 10.92 16.12 5.14
N ARG A 219 10.73 16.93 6.20
CA ARG A 219 9.73 18.02 6.17
C ARG A 219 10.04 19.08 5.10
N LYS A 220 11.32 19.41 4.91
CA LYS A 220 11.79 20.33 3.84
C LYS A 220 11.61 19.73 2.45
N VAL A 221 12.05 18.49 2.22
CA VAL A 221 11.97 17.82 0.92
C VAL A 221 10.53 17.68 0.46
N GLN A 222 9.60 17.37 1.36
CA GLN A 222 8.19 17.19 1.04
C GLN A 222 7.52 18.52 0.66
N ARG A 223 7.91 19.63 1.32
CA ARG A 223 7.56 21.00 0.93
C ARG A 223 8.12 21.32 -0.47
N ASP A 224 9.41 21.09 -0.68
CA ASP A 224 10.11 21.45 -1.92
C ASP A 224 9.60 20.65 -3.13
N ILE A 225 9.32 19.34 -2.98
CA ILE A 225 8.70 18.52 -4.04
C ILE A 225 7.29 19.04 -4.36
N TRP A 226 6.47 19.36 -3.35
CA TRP A 226 5.13 19.89 -3.61
C TRP A 226 5.18 21.22 -4.35
N ILE A 227 6.09 22.13 -3.97
CA ILE A 227 6.27 23.43 -4.66
C ILE A 227 6.69 23.23 -6.11
N HIS A 228 7.68 22.36 -6.35
CA HIS A 228 8.15 21.97 -7.69
C HIS A 228 7.02 21.38 -8.55
N GLN A 229 6.15 20.57 -7.94
CA GLN A 229 5.02 19.96 -8.62
C GLN A 229 3.80 20.89 -8.78
N HIS A 230 3.66 21.94 -7.98
CA HIS A 230 2.50 22.84 -7.99
C HIS A 230 2.91 24.30 -8.27
N PRO A 231 3.34 24.63 -9.51
CA PRO A 231 3.54 26.02 -9.92
C PRO A 231 2.23 26.81 -9.78
N SER A 232 2.34 28.14 -9.65
CA SER A 232 1.19 29.06 -9.53
C SER A 232 0.43 29.30 -10.86
N ASN A 233 1.07 28.99 -11.98
CA ASN A 233 0.51 29.09 -13.33
C ASN A 233 1.08 27.93 -14.16
N CYS A 234 0.25 26.96 -14.52
CA CYS A 234 0.69 25.80 -15.32
C CYS A 234 0.80 26.11 -16.81
N ARG A 235 0.29 27.26 -17.28
CA ARG A 235 0.40 27.76 -18.66
C ARG A 235 1.65 28.61 -18.93
N ASP A 236 2.47 28.90 -17.92
CA ASP A 236 3.75 29.59 -18.07
C ASP A 236 4.68 28.83 -19.04
N PRO A 237 5.31 29.48 -20.04
CA PRO A 237 6.13 28.80 -21.05
C PRO A 237 7.43 28.16 -20.52
N ASN A 238 7.83 28.48 -19.28
CA ASN A 238 8.96 27.85 -18.60
C ASN A 238 8.55 26.55 -17.89
N VAL A 239 7.26 26.33 -17.61
CA VAL A 239 6.77 25.08 -17.03
C VAL A 239 6.86 23.98 -18.08
N ARG A 240 7.57 22.92 -17.72
CA ARG A 240 7.80 21.74 -18.56
C ARG A 240 7.20 20.52 -17.87
N PHE A 241 6.79 19.54 -18.66
CA PHE A 241 6.11 18.35 -18.16
C PHE A 241 6.90 17.08 -18.46
N LEU A 242 6.78 16.10 -17.57
CA LEU A 242 7.10 14.70 -17.81
C LEU A 242 5.81 13.91 -17.59
N VAL A 243 5.19 13.41 -18.65
CA VAL A 243 3.97 12.60 -18.53
C VAL A 243 4.32 11.13 -18.62
N ALA A 244 3.77 10.32 -17.70
CA ALA A 244 4.05 8.90 -17.65
C ALA A 244 2.83 8.06 -17.30
N ASP A 245 2.63 6.99 -18.06
CA ASP A 245 1.91 5.81 -17.58
C ASP A 245 2.68 5.14 -16.43
N TRP A 246 1.94 4.48 -15.55
CA TRP A 246 2.53 3.55 -14.60
C TRP A 246 3.05 2.30 -15.31
N GLU A 247 3.97 1.57 -14.68
CA GLU A 247 4.58 0.39 -15.30
C GLU A 247 3.55 -0.73 -15.56
N ARG A 248 3.55 -1.28 -16.77
CA ARG A 248 2.53 -2.25 -17.24
C ARG A 248 3.04 -3.65 -17.56
N LEU A 249 4.36 -3.90 -17.46
CA LEU A 249 4.95 -5.18 -17.86
C LEU A 249 4.41 -6.35 -17.00
N PRO A 250 4.06 -7.50 -17.61
CA PRO A 250 3.68 -8.71 -16.87
C PRO A 250 4.73 -9.10 -15.83
N GLY A 251 4.28 -9.53 -14.65
CA GLY A 251 5.14 -9.86 -13.51
C GLY A 251 5.49 -8.67 -12.60
N PHE A 252 5.22 -7.42 -12.98
CA PHE A 252 5.42 -6.27 -12.08
C PHE A 252 4.26 -6.08 -11.09
N GLY A 253 4.48 -6.57 -9.86
CA GLY A 253 3.64 -6.25 -8.69
C GLY A 253 3.69 -4.75 -8.32
N ILE A 254 2.74 -4.30 -7.50
CA ILE A 254 2.53 -2.87 -7.15
C ILE A 254 3.82 -2.17 -6.67
N GLY A 255 4.60 -2.83 -5.82
CA GLY A 255 5.86 -2.29 -5.32
C GLY A 255 6.90 -1.98 -6.40
N ALA A 256 6.88 -2.71 -7.52
CA ALA A 256 7.71 -2.39 -8.68
C ALA A 256 7.17 -1.12 -9.38
N GLN A 257 5.86 -1.04 -9.62
CA GLN A 257 5.23 0.13 -10.26
C GLN A 257 5.50 1.43 -9.47
N ILE A 258 5.37 1.40 -8.15
CA ILE A 258 5.71 2.52 -7.25
C ILE A 258 7.20 2.85 -7.33
N ALA A 259 8.09 1.86 -7.27
CA ALA A 259 9.54 2.08 -7.32
C ALA A 259 10.03 2.67 -8.67
N GLY A 260 9.35 2.36 -9.78
CA GLY A 260 9.55 2.98 -11.09
C GLY A 260 9.06 4.43 -11.14
N MET A 261 7.85 4.70 -10.62
CA MET A 261 7.32 6.07 -10.55
C MET A 261 8.15 6.98 -9.62
N CYS A 262 8.73 6.44 -8.55
CA CYS A 262 9.73 7.15 -7.73
C CYS A 262 11.00 7.53 -8.52
N GLY A 263 11.35 6.77 -9.56
CA GLY A 263 12.43 7.08 -10.49
C GLY A 263 12.06 8.20 -11.47
N LEU A 264 10.86 8.15 -12.01
CA LEU A 264 10.33 9.21 -12.88
C LEU A 264 10.20 10.55 -12.14
N LEU A 265 9.81 10.55 -10.86
CA LEU A 265 9.82 11.76 -10.02
C LEU A 265 11.25 12.32 -9.79
N ALA A 266 12.27 11.46 -9.66
CA ALA A 266 13.67 11.93 -9.59
C ALA A 266 14.11 12.62 -10.88
N ILE A 267 13.75 12.03 -12.02
CA ILE A 267 14.04 12.58 -13.35
C ILE A 267 13.31 13.92 -13.54
N ALA A 268 12.03 14.00 -13.17
CA ALA A 268 11.22 15.20 -13.23
C ALA A 268 11.86 16.37 -12.44
N ILE A 269 12.27 16.13 -11.19
CA ILE A 269 12.95 17.12 -10.35
C ILE A 269 14.31 17.51 -10.94
N LYS A 270 15.11 16.54 -11.40
CA LYS A 270 16.43 16.80 -12.01
C LYS A 270 16.33 17.64 -13.29
N GLU A 271 15.27 17.48 -14.09
CA GLU A 271 15.02 18.26 -15.31
C GLU A 271 14.17 19.53 -15.12
N LYS A 272 13.77 19.86 -13.89
CA LYS A 272 12.83 20.97 -13.60
C LYS A 272 11.49 20.83 -14.35
N ARG A 273 10.93 19.61 -14.37
CA ARG A 273 9.63 19.27 -14.97
C ARG A 273 8.61 18.90 -13.89
N VAL A 274 7.36 19.33 -14.07
CA VAL A 274 6.22 18.77 -13.34
C VAL A 274 5.98 17.34 -13.86
N LEU A 275 6.07 16.34 -12.98
CA LEU A 275 5.59 14.98 -13.27
C LEU A 275 4.06 15.01 -13.38
N VAL A 276 3.50 14.33 -14.37
CA VAL A 276 2.06 14.04 -14.49
C VAL A 276 1.87 12.54 -14.68
N THR A 277 0.98 11.92 -13.89
CA THR A 277 0.66 10.49 -14.05
C THR A 277 -0.61 10.29 -14.85
N ASN A 278 -0.51 9.40 -15.82
CA ASN A 278 -1.58 9.03 -16.75
C ASN A 278 -2.19 7.68 -16.35
N TYR A 279 -2.12 6.66 -17.22
CA TYR A 279 -2.84 5.41 -17.02
C TYR A 279 -2.20 4.55 -15.92
N TYR A 280 -3.00 4.19 -14.93
CA TYR A 280 -2.69 3.24 -13.86
C TYR A 280 -3.58 2.01 -14.01
N ASN A 281 -3.04 0.97 -14.65
CA ASN A 281 -3.72 -0.29 -14.97
C ASN A 281 -4.29 -1.07 -13.76
N ARG A 282 -4.04 -0.62 -12.53
CA ARG A 282 -4.54 -1.21 -11.29
C ARG A 282 -5.71 -0.47 -10.66
N ALA A 283 -6.05 0.72 -11.15
CA ALA A 283 -7.32 1.40 -10.87
C ALA A 283 -8.39 1.15 -11.96
N ASP A 284 -8.14 0.24 -12.91
CA ASP A 284 -9.11 -0.11 -13.97
C ASP A 284 -10.04 -1.25 -13.50
N HIS A 285 -10.98 -0.89 -12.63
CA HIS A 285 -12.00 -1.78 -12.05
C HIS A 285 -13.16 -0.94 -11.49
N ASP A 286 -14.25 -1.59 -11.10
CA ASP A 286 -15.55 -0.92 -10.96
C ASP A 286 -15.72 -0.13 -9.66
N GLY A 287 -14.92 -0.40 -8.62
CA GLY A 287 -14.77 0.49 -7.46
C GLY A 287 -14.19 1.87 -7.81
N CYS A 288 -13.29 1.95 -8.80
CA CYS A 288 -12.75 3.20 -9.30
C CYS A 288 -13.64 3.78 -10.42
N LYS A 289 -14.31 4.91 -10.13
CA LYS A 289 -15.39 5.45 -10.96
C LYS A 289 -15.06 6.83 -11.55
N GLY A 290 -15.72 7.17 -12.66
CA GLY A 290 -15.56 8.46 -13.35
C GLY A 290 -14.10 8.73 -13.76
N SER A 291 -13.67 9.98 -13.64
CA SER A 291 -12.29 10.42 -13.96
C SER A 291 -11.18 9.81 -13.09
N SER A 292 -11.54 9.09 -12.01
CA SER A 292 -10.58 8.35 -11.19
C SER A 292 -10.36 6.92 -11.69
N ARG A 293 -11.20 6.38 -12.59
CA ARG A 293 -10.97 5.05 -13.17
C ARG A 293 -9.66 5.02 -13.93
N ALA A 294 -8.92 3.92 -13.77
CA ALA A 294 -7.61 3.71 -14.35
C ALA A 294 -6.59 4.83 -14.05
N SER A 295 -6.75 5.54 -12.93
CA SER A 295 -5.84 6.60 -12.48
C SER A 295 -5.41 6.38 -11.03
N TRP A 296 -4.19 6.79 -10.70
CA TRP A 296 -3.69 6.85 -9.32
C TRP A 296 -4.61 7.67 -8.40
N SER A 297 -5.29 8.66 -8.99
CA SER A 297 -6.33 9.51 -8.36
C SER A 297 -7.58 8.77 -7.84
N CYS A 298 -7.68 7.45 -8.02
CA CYS A 298 -8.63 6.62 -7.28
C CYS A 298 -8.21 6.40 -5.81
N TYR A 299 -6.91 6.26 -5.53
CA TYR A 299 -6.39 5.84 -4.21
C TYR A 299 -5.72 6.99 -3.44
N PHE A 300 -4.92 7.79 -4.12
CA PHE A 300 -4.16 8.89 -3.53
C PHE A 300 -4.30 10.14 -4.39
N PHE A 301 -4.05 11.31 -3.79
CA PHE A 301 -4.14 12.56 -4.53
C PHE A 301 -3.11 12.60 -5.68
N PRO A 302 -3.46 13.19 -6.83
CA PRO A 302 -2.56 13.24 -7.99
C PRO A 302 -1.26 13.98 -7.65
N GLU A 303 -0.21 13.67 -8.39
CA GLU A 303 1.13 14.24 -8.27
C GLU A 303 1.23 15.77 -8.42
N THR A 304 0.22 16.44 -9.00
CA THR A 304 0.18 17.89 -9.28
C THR A 304 -1.28 18.40 -9.35
N SER A 305 -1.46 19.72 -9.52
CA SER A 305 -2.76 20.37 -9.65
C SER A 305 -3.53 19.92 -10.91
N GLN A 306 -4.85 19.97 -10.86
CA GLN A 306 -5.69 19.60 -12.00
C GLN A 306 -5.38 20.44 -13.26
N GLU A 307 -5.11 21.73 -13.11
CA GLU A 307 -4.68 22.64 -14.18
C GLU A 307 -3.39 22.14 -14.87
N CYS A 308 -2.41 21.70 -14.10
CA CYS A 308 -1.15 21.17 -14.64
C CYS A 308 -1.33 19.84 -15.37
N ARG A 309 -2.26 18.98 -14.92
CA ARG A 309 -2.60 17.73 -15.62
C ARG A 309 -3.30 18.02 -16.93
N GLU A 310 -4.31 18.88 -16.92
CA GLU A 310 -5.05 19.33 -18.12
C GLU A 310 -4.11 19.98 -19.14
N ARG A 311 -3.22 20.89 -18.70
CA ARG A 311 -2.24 21.54 -19.57
C ARG A 311 -1.19 20.57 -20.12
N ALA A 312 -0.76 19.58 -19.34
CA ALA A 312 0.14 18.54 -19.84
C ALA A 312 -0.53 17.65 -20.90
N PHE A 313 -1.79 17.26 -20.69
CA PHE A 313 -2.55 16.47 -21.66
C PHE A 313 -2.90 17.26 -22.94
N GLU A 314 -3.20 18.58 -22.82
CA GLU A 314 -3.31 19.50 -23.96
C GLU A 314 -2.01 19.50 -24.79
N LEU A 315 -0.87 19.67 -24.13
CA LEU A 315 0.44 19.70 -24.79
C LEU A 315 0.92 18.33 -25.32
N MET A 316 0.42 17.21 -24.81
CA MET A 316 0.71 15.88 -25.38
C MET A 316 0.19 15.74 -26.82
N GLY A 317 -0.88 16.45 -27.18
CA GLY A 317 -1.40 16.49 -28.55
C GLY A 317 -0.57 17.36 -29.52
N ASP A 318 0.24 18.29 -28.99
CA ASP A 318 1.02 19.22 -29.80
C ASP A 318 2.40 18.66 -30.17
N LYS A 319 2.59 18.37 -31.47
CA LYS A 319 3.88 17.92 -32.03
C LYS A 319 5.02 18.93 -31.82
N GLU A 320 4.72 20.24 -31.72
CA GLU A 320 5.72 21.27 -31.46
C GLU A 320 6.17 21.28 -29.99
N ALA A 321 5.27 21.04 -29.04
CA ALA A 321 5.61 20.87 -27.62
C ALA A 321 6.58 19.71 -27.38
N TRP A 322 6.43 18.61 -28.13
CA TRP A 322 7.39 17.49 -28.13
C TRP A 322 8.73 17.88 -28.75
N LYS A 323 8.76 18.48 -29.95
CA LYS A 323 10.02 18.92 -30.61
C LYS A 323 10.81 19.92 -29.75
N LYS A 324 10.12 20.84 -29.08
CA LYS A 324 10.70 21.86 -28.18
C LYS A 324 11.05 21.31 -26.80
N GLY A 325 10.77 20.03 -26.53
CA GLY A 325 11.05 19.36 -25.25
C GLY A 325 10.25 19.93 -24.07
N ILE A 326 9.13 20.63 -24.33
CA ILE A 326 8.22 21.14 -23.29
C ILE A 326 7.57 19.95 -22.59
N VAL A 327 7.08 18.98 -23.38
CA VAL A 327 6.66 17.66 -22.89
C VAL A 327 7.78 16.66 -23.13
N LYS A 328 7.94 15.72 -22.19
CA LYS A 328 8.59 14.43 -22.39
C LYS A 328 7.67 13.32 -21.91
N GLY A 329 7.84 12.13 -22.49
CA GLY A 329 7.22 10.89 -22.05
C GLY A 329 8.20 10.03 -21.24
N LYS A 330 7.66 8.97 -20.62
CA LYS A 330 8.47 7.91 -20.00
C LYS A 330 9.54 7.36 -20.95
N ASP A 331 9.16 7.12 -22.21
CA ASP A 331 10.00 6.42 -23.20
C ASP A 331 11.16 7.27 -23.76
N ASN A 332 11.28 8.53 -23.32
CA ASN A 332 12.48 9.34 -23.53
C ASN A 332 13.65 8.93 -22.60
N TYR A 333 13.45 7.96 -21.71
CA TYR A 333 14.44 7.49 -20.74
C TYR A 333 14.58 5.97 -20.79
N ASN A 334 15.80 5.48 -20.62
CA ASN A 334 16.03 4.04 -20.58
C ASN A 334 15.77 3.45 -19.17
N SER A 335 15.56 2.13 -19.12
CA SER A 335 15.27 1.42 -17.87
C SER A 335 16.31 1.65 -16.76
N LYS A 336 17.61 1.76 -17.10
CA LYS A 336 18.67 2.02 -16.11
C LYS A 336 18.56 3.41 -15.49
N GLU A 337 18.05 4.41 -16.21
CA GLU A 337 17.80 5.75 -15.66
C GLU A 337 16.62 5.75 -14.69
N ILE A 338 15.49 5.16 -15.08
CA ILE A 338 14.27 5.09 -14.25
C ILE A 338 14.52 4.25 -12.99
N TRP A 339 15.00 3.01 -13.14
CA TRP A 339 15.09 2.07 -12.03
C TRP A 339 16.36 2.22 -11.19
N ALA A 340 17.44 2.73 -11.79
CA ALA A 340 18.77 2.72 -11.20
C ALA A 340 19.57 4.04 -11.37
N GLY A 341 18.91 5.13 -11.77
CA GLY A 341 19.53 6.43 -11.98
C GLY A 341 20.06 7.12 -10.71
N GLN A 342 20.50 8.37 -10.90
CA GLN A 342 21.02 9.22 -9.85
C GLN A 342 19.89 9.83 -9.00
N THR A 343 20.00 9.68 -7.69
CA THR A 343 19.22 10.42 -6.69
C THR A 343 19.35 11.94 -6.88
N PRO A 344 18.28 12.75 -6.80
CA PRO A 344 18.35 14.21 -6.92
C PRO A 344 19.27 14.84 -5.86
N ARG A 345 20.12 15.78 -6.29
CA ARG A 345 21.16 16.42 -5.45
C ARG A 345 20.83 17.83 -4.97
N VAL A 346 19.60 18.31 -5.22
CA VAL A 346 19.16 19.66 -4.85
C VAL A 346 19.09 19.89 -3.33
N TRP A 347 19.14 18.82 -2.53
CA TRP A 347 19.22 18.84 -1.07
C TRP A 347 20.60 18.42 -0.53
N GLY A 348 21.63 18.36 -1.39
CA GLY A 348 22.92 17.77 -1.06
C GLY A 348 22.86 16.26 -0.92
N ASP A 349 23.57 15.72 0.09
CA ASP A 349 23.79 14.29 0.30
C ASP A 349 23.24 13.77 1.66
N PRO A 350 21.94 13.93 1.98
CA PRO A 350 21.35 13.67 3.31
C PRO A 350 21.43 12.21 3.80
N TRP A 351 21.70 11.25 2.92
CA TRP A 351 21.93 9.84 3.29
C TRP A 351 23.31 9.57 3.91
N THR A 352 24.25 10.53 3.85
CA THR A 352 25.62 10.35 4.37
C THR A 352 25.70 10.28 5.89
N TYR A 353 24.69 10.82 6.59
CA TYR A 353 24.58 10.83 8.04
C TYR A 353 23.33 10.08 8.56
N LEU A 354 22.71 9.23 7.72
CA LEU A 354 21.64 8.33 8.13
C LEU A 354 22.16 7.30 9.14
N GLN A 355 21.53 7.25 10.32
CA GLN A 355 21.87 6.28 11.36
C GLN A 355 21.26 4.88 11.09
N PRO A 356 21.92 3.80 11.52
CA PRO A 356 21.47 2.43 11.23
C PRO A 356 20.37 1.95 12.18
N THR A 357 19.12 1.90 11.69
CA THR A 357 17.94 1.45 12.46
C THR A 357 17.37 0.10 12.01
N THR A 358 18.13 -0.63 11.19
CA THR A 358 17.73 -1.94 10.65
C THR A 358 18.55 -3.05 11.30
N GLU A 359 17.92 -4.16 11.67
CA GLU A 359 18.57 -5.32 12.31
C GLU A 359 18.37 -6.59 11.48
N ILE A 360 19.39 -7.45 11.43
CA ILE A 360 19.31 -8.82 10.88
C ILE A 360 20.07 -9.76 11.83
N ASN A 361 19.44 -10.85 12.25
CA ASN A 361 20.04 -11.88 13.12
C ASN A 361 20.68 -11.33 14.41
N GLY A 362 20.09 -10.31 15.05
CA GLY A 362 20.63 -9.70 16.27
C GLY A 362 21.69 -8.61 16.03
N SER A 363 22.11 -8.37 14.78
CA SER A 363 23.12 -7.37 14.43
C SER A 363 22.51 -6.14 13.76
N LEU A 364 22.79 -4.95 14.30
CA LEU A 364 22.48 -3.69 13.64
C LEU A 364 23.30 -3.50 12.36
N ILE A 365 22.64 -2.93 11.35
CA ILE A 365 23.11 -2.92 9.97
C ILE A 365 23.70 -1.54 9.63
N ALA A 366 24.97 -1.37 9.96
CA ALA A 366 25.69 -0.08 9.90
C ALA A 366 25.84 0.52 8.49
N TYR A 367 25.93 -0.30 7.43
CA TYR A 367 26.18 0.19 6.07
C TYR A 367 25.42 -0.64 5.02
N HIS A 368 24.58 0.01 4.22
CA HIS A 368 23.82 -0.59 3.11
C HIS A 368 24.31 0.03 1.79
N ARG A 369 24.44 -0.76 0.71
CA ARG A 369 24.73 -0.16 -0.62
C ARG A 369 23.53 0.68 -1.07
N LYS A 370 23.77 1.83 -1.70
CA LYS A 370 22.74 2.74 -2.26
C LYS A 370 21.75 3.32 -1.22
N MET A 371 22.27 3.77 -0.07
CA MET A 371 21.48 4.54 0.91
C MET A 371 20.86 5.82 0.31
N ASP A 372 21.48 6.41 -0.72
CA ASP A 372 20.91 7.51 -1.50
C ASP A 372 19.54 7.14 -2.09
N ARG A 373 19.44 5.94 -2.66
CA ARG A 373 18.20 5.41 -3.22
C ARG A 373 17.18 5.02 -2.15
N ARG A 374 17.62 4.54 -0.98
CA ARG A 374 16.74 4.25 0.18
C ARG A 374 16.09 5.53 0.71
N TRP A 375 16.91 6.56 0.93
CA TRP A 375 16.43 7.89 1.31
C TRP A 375 15.49 8.46 0.24
N TRP A 376 15.89 8.49 -1.04
CA TRP A 376 15.07 9.08 -2.09
C TRP A 376 13.75 8.36 -2.31
N ARG A 377 13.74 7.03 -2.40
CA ARG A 377 12.49 6.28 -2.61
C ARG A 377 11.53 6.46 -1.45
N ALA A 378 12.01 6.61 -0.22
CA ALA A 378 11.19 6.96 0.94
C ALA A 378 10.51 8.34 0.78
N GLN A 379 11.25 9.36 0.32
CA GLN A 379 10.67 10.69 0.05
C GLN A 379 9.65 10.65 -1.09
N ALA A 380 9.98 9.96 -2.20
CA ALA A 380 9.13 9.88 -3.38
C ALA A 380 7.82 9.12 -3.10
N VAL A 381 7.86 7.98 -2.42
CA VAL A 381 6.64 7.24 -2.06
C VAL A 381 5.76 8.03 -1.10
N ARG A 382 6.36 8.74 -0.13
CA ARG A 382 5.61 9.61 0.79
C ARG A 382 4.89 10.75 0.07
N TYR A 383 5.51 11.35 -0.95
CA TYR A 383 4.87 12.39 -1.74
C TYR A 383 3.75 11.85 -2.63
N LEU A 384 3.98 10.73 -3.31
CA LEU A 384 3.00 10.07 -4.18
C LEU A 384 1.79 9.53 -3.42
N MET A 385 1.92 9.25 -2.12
CA MET A 385 0.87 8.74 -1.23
C MET A 385 0.44 9.75 -0.16
N ARG A 386 0.73 11.06 -0.36
CA ARG A 386 0.61 12.10 0.67
C ARG A 386 -0.79 12.25 1.29
N PHE A 387 -1.83 12.12 0.48
CA PHE A 387 -3.22 12.22 0.92
C PHE A 387 -4.04 11.07 0.33
N ARG A 388 -4.85 10.42 1.17
CA ARG A 388 -5.81 9.39 0.80
C ARG A 388 -7.07 10.01 0.19
N THR A 389 -7.65 9.33 -0.80
CA THR A 389 -8.99 9.65 -1.33
C THR A 389 -10.10 9.17 -0.40
N GLU A 390 -11.35 9.56 -0.69
CA GLU A 390 -12.55 9.02 -0.03
C GLU A 390 -12.65 7.50 -0.21
N TYR A 391 -12.25 6.96 -1.37
CA TYR A 391 -12.22 5.51 -1.66
C TYR A 391 -11.16 4.76 -0.84
N MET A 392 -9.90 5.20 -0.84
CA MET A 392 -8.84 4.56 -0.04
C MET A 392 -9.10 4.68 1.47
N CYS A 393 -9.80 5.72 1.91
CA CYS A 393 -10.29 5.83 3.28
C CYS A 393 -11.41 4.81 3.57
N GLY A 394 -12.36 4.61 2.65
CA GLY A 394 -13.39 3.56 2.77
C GLY A 394 -12.76 2.17 2.96
N LEU A 395 -11.81 1.80 2.10
CA LEU A 395 -11.08 0.53 2.19
C LEU A 395 -10.32 0.34 3.52
N LEU A 396 -9.87 1.43 4.17
CA LEU A 396 -9.27 1.38 5.50
C LEU A 396 -10.33 1.27 6.60
N ASN A 397 -11.46 1.97 6.48
CA ASN A 397 -12.60 1.81 7.39
C ASN A 397 -13.10 0.36 7.40
N ASP A 398 -13.24 -0.28 6.23
CA ASP A 398 -13.63 -1.69 6.10
C ASP A 398 -12.64 -2.60 6.84
N ALA A 399 -11.33 -2.37 6.63
CA ALA A 399 -10.26 -3.14 7.25
C ALA A 399 -10.18 -2.94 8.78
N HIS A 400 -10.31 -1.69 9.26
CA HIS A 400 -10.38 -1.37 10.68
C HIS A 400 -11.64 -1.95 11.33
N HIS A 401 -12.78 -1.92 10.63
CA HIS A 401 -14.03 -2.47 11.15
C HIS A 401 -13.94 -3.99 11.34
N ALA A 402 -13.54 -4.71 10.28
CA ALA A 402 -13.41 -6.15 10.30
C ALA A 402 -12.35 -6.65 11.31
N ALA A 403 -11.25 -5.90 11.52
CA ALA A 403 -10.20 -6.28 12.45
C ALA A 403 -10.47 -5.85 13.90
N PHE A 404 -10.81 -4.58 14.12
CA PHE A 404 -10.80 -3.95 15.45
C PHE A 404 -12.20 -3.56 15.94
N GLY A 405 -13.23 -3.62 15.10
CA GLY A 405 -14.56 -3.06 15.42
C GLY A 405 -15.22 -3.67 16.65
N LYS A 406 -14.98 -4.96 16.95
CA LYS A 406 -15.49 -5.63 18.17
C LYS A 406 -14.75 -5.18 19.43
N GLU A 407 -13.45 -4.92 19.31
CA GLU A 407 -12.60 -4.44 20.41
C GLU A 407 -12.94 -2.97 20.74
N ALA A 408 -13.06 -2.14 19.70
CA ALA A 408 -13.59 -0.78 19.80
C ALA A 408 -15.00 -0.73 20.39
N ALA A 409 -15.89 -1.66 20.02
CA ALA A 409 -17.25 -1.72 20.57
C ALA A 409 -17.22 -2.03 22.07
N LYS A 410 -16.40 -3.00 22.52
CA LYS A 410 -16.21 -3.28 23.95
C LYS A 410 -15.68 -2.07 24.70
N MET A 411 -14.68 -1.39 24.17
CA MET A 411 -14.10 -0.19 24.80
C MET A 411 -15.08 0.99 24.87
N VAL A 412 -15.91 1.21 23.84
CA VAL A 412 -16.93 2.26 23.88
C VAL A 412 -18.03 1.92 24.88
N LEU A 413 -18.47 0.66 24.94
CA LEU A 413 -19.55 0.22 25.84
C LEU A 413 -19.22 0.41 27.32
N THR A 414 -17.95 0.32 27.75
CA THR A 414 -17.58 0.61 29.16
C THR A 414 -17.75 2.08 29.54
N SER A 415 -17.90 2.98 28.56
CA SER A 415 -18.17 4.42 28.78
C SER A 415 -19.65 4.82 28.64
N LEU A 416 -20.52 3.90 28.18
CA LEU A 416 -21.94 4.18 28.02
C LEU A 416 -22.73 3.86 29.31
N PRO A 417 -23.93 4.46 29.50
CA PRO A 417 -24.86 4.03 30.54
C PRO A 417 -25.19 2.54 30.43
N LYS A 418 -25.32 1.84 31.56
CA LYS A 418 -25.60 0.39 31.61
C LYS A 418 -26.85 0.00 30.83
N ASP A 419 -27.83 0.89 30.80
CA ASP A 419 -29.15 0.75 30.17
C ASP A 419 -29.18 1.15 28.68
N TRP A 420 -28.03 1.50 28.09
CA TRP A 420 -27.93 1.68 26.64
C TRP A 420 -28.45 0.41 25.91
N PRO A 421 -29.34 0.54 24.92
CA PRO A 421 -29.64 1.76 24.16
C PRO A 421 -30.89 2.56 24.59
N LYS A 422 -31.49 2.29 25.76
CA LYS A 422 -32.84 2.81 26.10
C LYS A 422 -32.90 4.33 26.26
N GLU A 423 -31.84 4.95 26.76
CA GLU A 423 -31.75 6.40 26.92
C GLU A 423 -30.44 6.93 26.34
N ALA A 424 -30.55 7.94 25.50
CA ALA A 424 -29.43 8.76 25.05
C ALA A 424 -29.91 10.21 24.96
N THR A 425 -29.40 11.07 25.83
CA THR A 425 -29.65 12.51 25.74
C THR A 425 -28.97 13.06 24.48
N ASN A 426 -29.71 13.83 23.68
CA ASN A 426 -29.15 14.57 22.54
C ASN A 426 -28.28 15.74 23.04
N ASN A 427 -27.12 15.43 23.60
CA ASN A 427 -26.13 16.44 23.96
C ASN A 427 -25.59 17.05 22.65
N PRO A 428 -25.58 18.39 22.49
CA PRO A 428 -24.91 19.01 21.37
C PRO A 428 -23.41 18.71 21.44
N LYS A 429 -22.78 18.56 20.27
CA LYS A 429 -21.32 18.41 20.21
C LYS A 429 -20.65 19.68 20.73
N SER A 430 -19.57 19.48 21.46
CA SER A 430 -18.65 20.56 21.84
C SER A 430 -17.79 21.03 20.67
N ASP A 431 -17.31 22.27 20.73
CA ASP A 431 -16.31 22.80 19.79
C ASP A 431 -15.06 21.90 19.69
N MET A 432 -14.71 21.23 20.80
CA MET A 432 -13.60 20.28 20.85
C MET A 432 -13.87 19.05 19.96
N GLU A 433 -15.09 18.49 20.02
CA GLU A 433 -15.50 17.38 19.16
C GLU A 433 -15.59 17.79 17.68
N GLU A 434 -16.08 18.99 17.38
CA GLU A 434 -16.31 19.44 16.00
C GLU A 434 -15.04 19.93 15.30
N PHE A 435 -14.18 20.68 15.97
CA PHE A 435 -13.04 21.35 15.32
C PHE A 435 -11.68 20.68 15.58
N VAL A 436 -11.52 19.96 16.69
CA VAL A 436 -10.25 19.34 17.10
C VAL A 436 -10.30 17.82 16.93
N TRP A 437 -11.18 17.13 17.66
CA TRP A 437 -11.25 15.67 17.65
C TRP A 437 -11.82 15.11 16.33
N ALA A 438 -12.63 15.87 15.58
CA ALA A 438 -13.03 15.50 14.20
C ALA A 438 -11.85 15.25 13.23
N SER A 439 -10.62 15.58 13.62
CA SER A 439 -9.37 15.32 12.87
C SER A 439 -8.42 14.33 13.56
N HIS A 440 -8.89 13.56 14.55
CA HIS A 440 -8.09 12.51 15.18
C HIS A 440 -7.77 11.38 14.19
N LYS A 441 -6.62 10.70 14.37
CA LYS A 441 -6.35 9.44 13.65
C LYS A 441 -7.30 8.35 14.17
N PRO A 442 -7.82 7.45 13.34
CA PRO A 442 -8.70 6.38 13.80
C PRO A 442 -8.01 5.53 14.85
N TRP A 443 -8.78 5.09 15.85
CA TRP A 443 -8.31 4.18 16.87
C TRP A 443 -7.96 2.82 16.26
N ILE A 444 -6.78 2.32 16.62
CA ILE A 444 -6.33 0.94 16.39
C ILE A 444 -5.72 0.46 17.72
N PRO A 445 -5.73 -0.83 18.04
CA PRO A 445 -5.02 -1.34 19.22
C PRO A 445 -3.53 -0.99 19.12
N ARG A 446 -2.97 -0.43 20.20
CA ARG A 446 -1.54 -0.07 20.28
C ARG A 446 -0.91 -0.60 21.58
N PRO A 447 0.37 -1.01 21.56
CA PRO A 447 1.27 -1.01 20.39
C PRO A 447 0.92 -2.14 19.40
N LEU A 448 0.98 -1.82 18.10
CA LEU A 448 0.73 -2.74 16.99
C LEU A 448 2.05 -3.09 16.29
N LEU A 449 2.30 -4.37 16.06
CA LEU A 449 3.39 -4.85 15.21
C LEU A 449 2.84 -5.19 13.82
N SER A 450 3.35 -4.56 12.77
CA SER A 450 3.10 -5.04 11.41
C SER A 450 4.09 -6.13 11.03
N MET A 451 3.60 -7.22 10.45
CA MET A 451 4.42 -8.33 9.97
C MET A 451 4.09 -8.62 8.50
N HIS A 452 5.07 -8.46 7.61
CA HIS A 452 4.91 -8.76 6.18
C HIS A 452 5.69 -10.03 5.78
N VAL A 453 4.96 -11.14 5.68
CA VAL A 453 5.49 -12.48 5.40
C VAL A 453 5.34 -12.78 3.90
N ARG A 454 6.45 -12.67 3.16
CA ARG A 454 6.52 -12.88 1.70
C ARG A 454 7.28 -14.17 1.38
N MET A 455 6.65 -15.07 0.64
CA MET A 455 7.10 -16.43 0.34
C MET A 455 6.94 -16.74 -1.16
N GLY A 456 6.43 -17.92 -1.53
CA GLY A 456 6.02 -18.29 -2.88
C GLY A 456 7.12 -18.19 -3.94
N ASP A 457 6.74 -17.70 -5.12
CA ASP A 457 7.58 -17.44 -6.29
C ASP A 457 8.87 -16.65 -6.01
N LYS A 458 8.89 -15.88 -4.93
CA LYS A 458 10.00 -14.99 -4.56
C LYS A 458 11.25 -15.72 -4.03
N ALA A 459 11.22 -17.05 -3.94
CA ALA A 459 12.41 -17.87 -3.69
C ALA A 459 13.51 -17.69 -4.75
N CYS A 460 13.16 -17.39 -6.01
CA CYS A 460 14.13 -17.06 -7.05
C CYS A 460 14.71 -15.63 -6.93
N GLU A 461 14.24 -14.82 -5.97
CA GLU A 461 14.71 -13.45 -5.74
C GLU A 461 15.45 -13.23 -4.41
N MET A 462 15.07 -13.96 -3.35
CA MET A 462 15.61 -13.77 -1.99
C MET A 462 15.53 -15.06 -1.18
N LYS A 463 16.30 -15.16 -0.08
CA LYS A 463 16.07 -16.23 0.91
C LYS A 463 14.67 -16.05 1.50
N VAL A 464 13.74 -16.94 1.14
CA VAL A 464 12.47 -17.11 1.85
C VAL A 464 12.76 -17.70 3.24
N VAL A 465 11.98 -17.28 4.22
CA VAL A 465 12.05 -17.73 5.62
C VAL A 465 10.65 -18.13 6.04
N GLU A 466 10.53 -19.20 6.83
CA GLU A 466 9.24 -19.70 7.32
C GLU A 466 8.65 -18.77 8.40
N PHE A 467 7.34 -18.82 8.61
CA PHE A 467 6.59 -17.87 9.45
C PHE A 467 7.10 -17.80 10.89
N GLU A 468 7.52 -18.95 11.41
CA GLU A 468 8.16 -19.17 12.70
C GLU A 468 9.38 -18.24 12.91
N GLY A 469 10.14 -17.96 11.84
CA GLY A 469 11.27 -17.03 11.88
C GLY A 469 10.87 -15.55 12.00
N TYR A 470 9.65 -15.18 11.60
CA TYR A 470 9.09 -13.86 11.84
C TYR A 470 8.51 -13.76 13.25
N MET A 471 7.84 -14.81 13.74
CA MET A 471 7.31 -14.86 15.11
C MET A 471 8.42 -14.81 16.17
N HIS A 472 9.55 -15.49 15.95
CA HIS A 472 10.74 -15.35 16.81
C HIS A 472 11.26 -13.90 16.89
N LEU A 473 11.18 -13.12 15.80
CA LEU A 473 11.50 -11.69 15.84
C LEU A 473 10.40 -10.87 16.57
N ALA A 474 9.13 -11.27 16.48
CA ALA A 474 8.03 -10.64 17.22
C ALA A 474 8.18 -10.83 18.74
N ASP A 475 8.52 -12.04 19.19
CA ASP A 475 8.80 -12.33 20.60
C ASP A 475 10.01 -11.54 21.10
N ARG A 476 11.07 -11.38 20.28
CA ARG A 476 12.21 -10.50 20.62
C ARG A 476 11.81 -9.04 20.81
N ILE A 477 10.83 -8.51 20.06
CA ILE A 477 10.28 -7.17 20.31
C ILE A 477 9.43 -7.18 21.60
N ARG A 478 8.53 -8.16 21.79
CA ARG A 478 7.67 -8.26 22.99
C ARG A 478 8.48 -8.37 24.29
N ASN A 479 9.64 -9.02 24.26
CA ASN A 479 10.55 -9.07 25.41
C ASN A 479 11.07 -7.69 25.86
N HIS A 480 11.08 -6.69 24.96
CA HIS A 480 11.41 -5.29 25.27
C HIS A 480 10.16 -4.42 25.47
N PHE A 481 9.03 -4.83 24.88
CA PHE A 481 7.75 -4.12 24.94
C PHE A 481 6.61 -5.08 25.35
N PRO A 482 6.47 -5.42 26.65
CA PRO A 482 5.58 -6.51 27.10
C PRO A 482 4.09 -6.33 26.81
N HIS A 483 3.64 -5.10 26.53
CA HIS A 483 2.27 -4.80 26.12
C HIS A 483 1.99 -5.07 24.64
N LEU A 484 3.00 -5.45 23.85
CA LEU A 484 2.86 -5.78 22.44
C LEU A 484 2.21 -7.15 22.24
N ASN A 485 0.88 -7.17 22.19
CA ASN A 485 0.10 -8.39 21.99
C ASN A 485 -0.57 -8.47 20.60
N SER A 486 -0.56 -7.38 19.83
CA SER A 486 -1.29 -7.27 18.56
C SER A 486 -0.38 -7.24 17.34
N VAL A 487 -0.70 -8.06 16.33
CA VAL A 487 0.04 -8.19 15.07
C VAL A 487 -0.90 -7.98 13.88
N TRP A 488 -0.54 -7.02 13.00
CA TRP A 488 -1.13 -6.93 11.66
C TRP A 488 -0.33 -7.78 10.67
N LEU A 489 -0.90 -8.90 10.24
CA LEU A 489 -0.24 -9.91 9.42
C LEU A 489 -0.63 -9.78 7.94
N SER A 490 0.31 -9.31 7.11
CA SER A 490 0.18 -9.25 5.66
C SER A 490 0.95 -10.40 5.01
N THR A 491 0.24 -11.24 4.24
CA THR A 491 0.82 -12.38 3.51
C THR A 491 -0.09 -12.81 2.36
N GLU A 492 0.51 -13.21 1.24
CA GLU A 492 -0.16 -13.85 0.10
C GLU A 492 -0.46 -15.34 0.33
N MET A 493 0.20 -15.99 1.29
CA MET A 493 0.13 -17.45 1.49
C MET A 493 -0.93 -17.87 2.51
N GLN A 494 -1.73 -18.87 2.17
CA GLN A 494 -2.73 -19.44 3.07
C GLN A 494 -2.08 -20.21 4.23
N GLU A 495 -0.99 -20.93 3.98
CA GLU A 495 -0.22 -21.67 5.01
C GLU A 495 0.18 -20.78 6.20
N VAL A 496 0.55 -19.52 5.94
CA VAL A 496 0.93 -18.56 6.98
C VAL A 496 -0.26 -18.19 7.88
N ILE A 497 -1.46 -18.07 7.30
CA ILE A 497 -2.69 -17.84 8.06
C ILE A 497 -3.06 -19.08 8.88
N ASP A 498 -2.91 -20.28 8.33
CA ASP A 498 -3.20 -21.52 9.06
C ASP A 498 -2.20 -21.78 10.19
N LYS A 499 -0.89 -21.51 9.97
CA LYS A 499 0.13 -21.50 11.02
C LYS A 499 -0.13 -20.42 12.08
N SER A 500 -0.69 -19.25 11.73
CA SER A 500 -0.97 -18.17 12.69
C SER A 500 -1.94 -18.59 13.81
N LYS A 501 -2.85 -19.52 13.53
CA LYS A 501 -3.82 -20.08 14.50
C LYS A 501 -3.16 -20.84 15.66
N LEU A 502 -1.89 -21.23 15.53
CA LEU A 502 -1.11 -21.90 16.57
C LEU A 502 -0.58 -20.92 17.64
N TYR A 503 -0.57 -19.62 17.36
CA TYR A 503 -0.03 -18.57 18.22
C TYR A 503 -1.16 -17.87 19.01
N SER A 504 -1.89 -18.65 19.82
CA SER A 504 -3.05 -18.18 20.61
C SER A 504 -2.70 -17.13 21.68
N ASN A 505 -1.41 -16.90 21.95
CA ASN A 505 -0.88 -15.84 22.80
C ASN A 505 -0.59 -14.53 22.04
N TRP A 506 -1.14 -14.36 20.83
CA TRP A 506 -1.00 -13.18 19.98
C TRP A 506 -2.33 -12.85 19.29
N ASN A 507 -2.75 -11.59 19.33
CA ASN A 507 -3.90 -11.10 18.57
C ASN A 507 -3.46 -10.84 17.12
N LEU A 508 -3.65 -11.83 16.25
CA LEU A 508 -3.24 -11.80 14.84
C LEU A 508 -4.41 -11.34 13.94
N TYR A 509 -4.35 -10.09 13.49
CA TYR A 509 -5.33 -9.49 12.58
C TYR A 509 -4.79 -9.54 11.15
N TYR A 510 -5.63 -9.88 10.18
CA TYR A 510 -5.26 -9.96 8.77
C TYR A 510 -6.47 -9.73 7.86
N THR A 511 -6.22 -9.32 6.61
CA THR A 511 -7.29 -9.05 5.64
C THR A 511 -8.02 -10.33 5.21
N ASN A 512 -9.35 -10.29 5.11
CA ASN A 512 -10.17 -11.42 4.65
C ASN A 512 -10.17 -11.53 3.11
N VAL A 513 -9.12 -12.16 2.58
CA VAL A 513 -8.92 -12.38 1.14
C VAL A 513 -8.52 -13.83 0.89
N LYS A 514 -8.94 -14.40 -0.25
CA LYS A 514 -8.45 -15.69 -0.77
C LYS A 514 -6.93 -15.60 -0.94
N ARG A 515 -6.20 -16.66 -0.58
CA ARG A 515 -4.73 -16.69 -0.57
C ARG A 515 -4.17 -17.83 -1.44
N GLN A 516 -2.87 -17.74 -1.74
CA GLN A 516 -2.13 -18.75 -2.47
C GLN A 516 -2.04 -20.05 -1.67
N VAL A 517 -2.16 -21.17 -2.39
CA VAL A 517 -1.96 -22.52 -1.89
C VAL A 517 -0.96 -23.21 -2.82
N GLY A 518 0.02 -23.92 -2.26
CA GLY A 518 1.06 -24.59 -3.03
C GLY A 518 2.02 -23.63 -3.73
N ASN A 519 2.30 -23.86 -5.01
CA ASN A 519 3.32 -23.18 -5.82
C ASN A 519 2.75 -22.30 -6.95
N MET A 520 1.51 -21.82 -6.78
CA MET A 520 0.89 -20.87 -7.72
C MET A 520 1.75 -19.60 -7.89
N SER A 521 1.91 -19.11 -9.12
CA SER A 521 2.65 -17.86 -9.36
C SER A 521 1.84 -16.64 -8.91
N MET A 522 2.52 -15.55 -8.51
CA MET A 522 1.83 -14.33 -8.09
C MET A 522 0.93 -13.76 -9.20
N ALA A 523 1.29 -13.92 -10.48
CA ALA A 523 0.48 -13.47 -11.61
C ALA A 523 -0.88 -14.20 -11.69
N ILE A 524 -0.87 -15.55 -11.65
CA ILE A 524 -2.10 -16.37 -11.66
C ILE A 524 -2.93 -16.08 -10.40
N TYR A 525 -2.28 -15.84 -9.26
CA TYR A 525 -2.96 -15.47 -8.03
C TYR A 525 -3.67 -14.12 -8.13
N GLU A 526 -2.98 -13.05 -8.55
CA GLU A 526 -3.55 -11.71 -8.74
C GLU A 526 -4.71 -11.73 -9.75
N GLU A 527 -4.58 -12.50 -10.83
CA GLU A 527 -5.65 -12.74 -11.80
C GLU A 527 -6.86 -13.44 -11.16
N SER A 528 -6.64 -14.50 -10.37
CA SER A 528 -7.69 -15.27 -9.69
C SER A 528 -8.44 -14.51 -8.58
N LEU A 529 -7.97 -13.31 -8.20
CA LEU A 529 -8.62 -12.38 -7.29
C LEU A 529 -9.45 -11.31 -8.01
N GLY A 530 -9.19 -11.07 -9.29
CA GLY A 530 -9.67 -9.90 -10.02
C GLY A 530 -8.88 -8.62 -9.70
N ARG A 531 -9.01 -7.62 -10.59
CA ARG A 531 -8.19 -6.40 -10.62
C ARG A 531 -8.34 -5.51 -9.38
N GLU A 532 -9.56 -5.43 -8.84
CA GLU A 532 -9.90 -4.64 -7.65
C GLU A 532 -9.26 -5.24 -6.40
N THR A 533 -9.61 -6.49 -6.09
CA THR A 533 -9.12 -7.26 -4.95
C THR A 533 -7.60 -7.32 -4.89
N SER A 534 -6.93 -7.56 -6.03
CA SER A 534 -5.47 -7.62 -6.15
C SER A 534 -4.76 -6.25 -6.05
N THR A 535 -5.50 -5.15 -5.93
CA THR A 535 -4.97 -3.79 -5.73
C THR A 535 -5.37 -3.21 -4.38
N ASN A 536 -6.65 -3.28 -4.02
CA ASN A 536 -7.20 -2.79 -2.75
C ASN A 536 -6.48 -3.42 -1.55
N TYR A 537 -6.45 -4.76 -1.47
CA TYR A 537 -5.93 -5.45 -0.29
C TYR A 537 -4.44 -5.20 -0.03
N PRO A 538 -3.54 -5.20 -1.03
CA PRO A 538 -2.17 -4.75 -0.82
C PRO A 538 -2.08 -3.29 -0.34
N LEU A 539 -2.82 -2.35 -0.93
CA LEU A 539 -2.73 -0.93 -0.54
C LEU A 539 -3.24 -0.67 0.89
N VAL A 540 -4.30 -1.38 1.31
CA VAL A 540 -4.72 -1.44 2.73
C VAL A 540 -3.58 -1.95 3.61
N ASN A 541 -3.05 -3.15 3.33
CA ASN A 541 -1.98 -3.76 4.11
C ASN A 541 -0.72 -2.87 4.20
N PHE A 542 -0.40 -2.13 3.14
CA PHE A 542 0.72 -1.20 3.07
C PHE A 542 0.56 -0.01 4.01
N LEU A 543 -0.63 0.61 4.03
CA LEU A 543 -0.92 1.74 4.91
C LEU A 543 -1.04 1.28 6.38
N MET A 544 -1.67 0.13 6.64
CA MET A 544 -1.67 -0.50 7.97
C MET A 544 -0.25 -0.73 8.50
N ALA A 545 0.66 -1.22 7.65
CA ALA A 545 2.06 -1.42 8.01
C ALA A 545 2.83 -0.12 8.28
N ALA A 546 2.47 0.97 7.58
CA ALA A 546 3.00 2.31 7.83
C ALA A 546 2.42 2.93 9.12
N GLU A 547 1.18 2.61 9.51
CA GLU A 547 0.50 3.16 10.70
C GLU A 547 0.76 2.37 12.01
N ALA A 548 1.12 1.08 11.93
CA ALA A 548 1.57 0.24 13.05
C ALA A 548 2.85 0.76 13.73
N ASP A 549 3.05 0.47 15.02
CA ASP A 549 4.18 0.97 15.81
C ASP A 549 5.50 0.29 15.45
N PHE A 550 5.52 -1.05 15.36
CA PHE A 550 6.70 -1.85 14.98
C PHE A 550 6.55 -2.49 13.59
N PHE A 551 7.66 -2.95 12.99
CA PHE A 551 7.64 -3.66 11.71
C PHE A 551 8.68 -4.79 11.60
N ILE A 552 8.21 -5.95 11.12
CA ILE A 552 9.03 -7.09 10.71
C ILE A 552 8.67 -7.47 9.26
N GLY A 553 9.68 -7.81 8.47
CA GLY A 553 9.53 -8.14 7.05
C GLY A 553 10.82 -8.68 6.43
N ALA A 554 10.76 -9.09 5.17
CA ALA A 554 11.94 -9.50 4.40
C ALA A 554 12.57 -8.30 3.66
N LEU A 555 13.82 -7.92 3.99
CA LEU A 555 14.58 -6.86 3.30
C LEU A 555 14.71 -7.08 1.80
N GLY A 556 14.78 -8.34 1.35
CA GLY A 556 14.77 -8.70 -0.08
C GLY A 556 13.51 -8.30 -0.86
N SER A 557 12.54 -7.63 -0.24
CA SER A 557 11.27 -7.23 -0.83
C SER A 557 11.16 -5.71 -0.98
N THR A 558 11.01 -5.26 -2.24
CA THR A 558 10.64 -3.88 -2.60
C THR A 558 9.40 -3.40 -1.83
N TRP A 559 8.48 -4.30 -1.47
CA TRP A 559 7.31 -3.97 -0.65
C TRP A 559 7.67 -3.60 0.78
N CYS A 560 8.47 -4.42 1.47
CA CYS A 560 8.97 -4.12 2.82
C CYS A 560 9.80 -2.83 2.83
N TYR A 561 10.63 -2.62 1.81
CA TYR A 561 11.46 -1.44 1.64
C TYR A 561 10.64 -0.15 1.44
N LEU A 562 9.52 -0.21 0.72
CA LEU A 562 8.61 0.93 0.56
C LEU A 562 7.79 1.19 1.84
N ILE A 563 7.38 0.14 2.56
CA ILE A 563 6.74 0.24 3.89
C ILE A 563 7.71 0.89 4.89
N ASP A 564 8.94 0.39 4.99
CA ASP A 564 10.03 0.97 5.80
C ASP A 564 10.27 2.44 5.44
N GLY A 565 10.36 2.78 4.15
CA GLY A 565 10.46 4.18 3.71
C GLY A 565 9.28 5.05 4.16
N MET A 566 8.05 4.52 4.15
CA MET A 566 6.84 5.20 4.64
C MET A 566 6.73 5.29 6.17
N ARG A 567 7.44 4.43 6.91
CA ARG A 567 7.58 4.52 8.37
C ARG A 567 8.65 5.56 8.73
N ASN A 568 9.79 5.49 8.06
CA ASN A 568 10.94 6.38 8.25
C ASN A 568 10.69 7.83 7.77
N THR A 569 9.62 8.09 7.03
CA THR A 569 9.12 9.43 6.69
C THR A 569 7.78 9.74 7.40
N GLY A 570 7.48 9.02 8.50
CA GLY A 570 6.27 9.17 9.31
C GLY A 570 6.51 9.14 10.82
N GLY A 571 7.69 9.56 11.27
CA GLY A 571 8.03 9.68 12.69
C GLY A 571 8.40 8.35 13.36
N LYS A 572 8.94 7.37 12.61
CA LYS A 572 9.19 6.01 13.11
C LYS A 572 10.60 5.48 12.84
N VAL A 573 11.57 6.36 12.54
CA VAL A 573 12.97 5.93 12.36
C VAL A 573 13.49 5.17 13.58
N MET A 574 13.17 5.66 14.78
CA MET A 574 13.61 5.07 16.05
C MET A 574 12.83 3.80 16.46
N ALA A 575 11.71 3.48 15.81
CA ALA A 575 11.02 2.19 16.02
C ALA A 575 11.71 1.03 15.28
N GLY A 576 12.60 1.36 14.33
CA GLY A 576 13.44 0.42 13.61
C GLY A 576 12.71 -0.56 12.70
N TYR A 577 13.49 -1.50 12.17
CA TYR A 577 13.03 -2.58 11.28
C TYR A 577 13.88 -3.84 11.51
N LEU A 578 13.26 -4.90 12.04
CA LEU A 578 13.86 -6.22 12.17
C LEU A 578 13.56 -7.06 10.92
N SER A 579 14.60 -7.59 10.27
CA SER A 579 14.47 -8.36 9.03
C SER A 579 14.94 -9.81 9.16
N VAL A 580 14.13 -10.72 8.59
CA VAL A 580 14.43 -12.16 8.53
C VAL A 580 15.52 -12.52 7.50
N ASN A 581 15.85 -11.61 6.57
CA ASN A 581 16.86 -11.85 5.54
C ASN A 581 17.67 -10.60 5.16
N LYS A 582 18.68 -10.80 4.30
CA LYS A 582 19.37 -9.73 3.57
C LYS A 582 18.70 -9.52 2.21
N ASP A 583 18.81 -8.31 1.68
CA ASP A 583 18.38 -7.96 0.31
C ASP A 583 19.43 -8.41 -0.75
N ARG A 584 19.12 -8.21 -2.03
CA ARG A 584 20.03 -8.42 -3.17
C ARG A 584 21.11 -7.36 -3.31
N PHE A 585 20.99 -6.20 -2.66
CA PHE A 585 21.97 -5.10 -2.71
C PHE A 585 23.04 -5.16 -1.60
N TRP A 586 23.38 -6.36 -1.13
CA TRP A 586 24.35 -6.63 -0.05
C TRP A 586 25.72 -7.07 -0.56
#